data_AF-A0A1U8N405-F1
#
_entry.id   AF-A0A1U8N405-F1
#
_cell.length_a   1.000
_cell.length_b   1.000
_cell.length_c   1.000
_cell.angle_alpha   90.00
_cell.angle_beta   90.00
_cell.angle_gamma   90.00
#
_symmetry.space_group_name_H-M   'P 1'
#
loop_
_entity.id
_entity.type
_entity.pdbx_description
1 polymer ?
#
loop_
_entity_poly.entity_id
_entity_poly.type
_entity_poly.pdbx_seq_one_letter_code
_entity_poly.pdbx_strand_id
1 'polypeptide(L)'
;MASLSGLCSSFPSVKPNNRIGGELSPVRKDSLAVSTRSNSSFKHSVAREVSADLSKTNDVAGLKQAKQGGLEKDPKALWRRYVDWLYQHKELGLYLDVSRIGFSDEFVSEMEPRFQAAFKAMEELERGAIANPDEGRMVGHYWLRNAKLAPNPFLQVQIDKTLAAVCDFADAVISGKIKPPSPEGRFTQILSVGIGGSALGPQFVAEALAPDNPPLKIRFIDNTDPAGIDHQIAQLGPELASTLVIVISKSGGTPETRNGLLEVQKAFREAGLDFAKQGVAITQENSLLDNTARIEGWVARFPMFDWVGGRTSEMSAVGLLPAALQGVDIREMLIGASMMDEATRSTVLRKNPAALLALCWYWATDGIGSKDMVVLPYKDSLLLFSRYLQQLVMESLGKEFDLDGNRVNQGISVYGNKGSTDQHAYIQQLREGVHNFFVTFIEVLRDRPPGHDWELEPGVTCGDYLFGMLQGTRSALYANDRESITVTVQEVTPRSVGALIALYERAVGIYASLVNINAYHQPGVEAGKKAAGEVLALQKRVLAVLNEASCEDPAESLTLQEIADRCHAPDDIEMIYKIIEHMAANDRALIAEGDCGSPYSLKVFLGECNVDELYA
;
A
#
# COMPACT_ATOMS: atom_id res chain seq x y z
N MET A 1 -56.99 -10.10 -21.90
CA MET A 1 -57.50 -11.43 -22.26
C MET A 1 -56.31 -12.38 -22.33
N ALA A 2 -56.34 -13.41 -21.48
CA ALA A 2 -55.74 -14.76 -21.50
C ALA A 2 -54.49 -15.05 -22.36
N SER A 3 -53.56 -15.96 -22.02
CA SER A 3 -53.16 -16.74 -20.82
C SER A 3 -52.14 -17.79 -21.31
N LEU A 4 -51.42 -18.40 -20.36
CA LEU A 4 -50.63 -19.67 -20.41
C LEU A 4 -49.13 -19.53 -20.70
N SER A 5 -48.18 -20.23 -20.07
CA SER A 5 -47.94 -20.79 -18.72
C SER A 5 -46.89 -21.92 -18.85
N GLY A 6 -46.00 -22.05 -17.87
CA GLY A 6 -45.20 -23.26 -17.57
C GLY A 6 -43.76 -23.22 -18.12
N LEU A 7 -42.69 -23.50 -17.36
CA LEU A 7 -42.54 -24.50 -16.31
C LEU A 7 -41.50 -24.08 -15.24
N CYS A 8 -41.89 -24.13 -13.97
CA CYS A 8 -41.02 -24.35 -12.81
C CYS A 8 -41.30 -25.76 -12.28
N SER A 9 -40.27 -26.53 -11.94
CA SER A 9 -40.40 -27.83 -11.29
C SER A 9 -39.99 -27.75 -9.82
N SER A 10 -40.89 -28.25 -8.99
CA SER A 10 -40.96 -28.31 -7.53
C SER A 10 -40.14 -29.43 -6.88
N PHE A 11 -39.58 -29.15 -5.70
CA PHE A 11 -39.24 -30.15 -4.68
C PHE A 11 -40.51 -30.60 -3.91
N PRO A 12 -40.66 -31.89 -3.55
CA PRO A 12 -41.70 -32.32 -2.62
C PRO A 12 -41.17 -32.66 -1.22
N SER A 13 -41.88 -32.14 -0.22
CA SER A 13 -41.92 -32.52 1.20
C SER A 13 -42.73 -33.80 1.46
N VAL A 14 -42.56 -34.43 2.65
CA VAL A 14 -43.47 -35.32 3.45
C VAL A 14 -42.63 -36.46 4.06
N LYS A 15 -42.69 -36.93 5.33
CA LYS A 15 -43.37 -36.66 6.63
C LYS A 15 -42.62 -37.49 7.71
N PRO A 16 -42.70 -37.17 9.02
CA PRO A 16 -42.16 -37.99 10.11
C PRO A 16 -43.23 -38.83 10.83
N ASN A 17 -42.87 -40.00 11.39
CA ASN A 17 -43.60 -40.60 12.51
C ASN A 17 -42.82 -41.68 13.32
N ASN A 18 -42.56 -41.34 14.59
CA ASN A 18 -42.62 -42.08 15.87
C ASN A 18 -42.17 -43.56 16.04
N ARG A 19 -41.35 -43.77 17.11
CA ARG A 19 -41.54 -44.59 18.34
C ARG A 19 -40.14 -44.85 19.00
N ILE A 20 -39.84 -44.90 20.31
CA ILE A 20 -40.50 -44.89 21.62
C ILE A 20 -39.42 -44.61 22.71
N GLY A 21 -39.78 -43.90 23.79
CA GLY A 21 -39.32 -44.11 25.18
C GLY A 21 -37.93 -43.57 25.57
N GLY A 22 -37.70 -42.88 26.68
CA GLY A 22 -38.52 -42.61 27.86
C GLY A 22 -37.83 -41.54 28.72
N GLU A 23 -38.59 -41.06 29.70
CA GLU A 23 -38.32 -39.95 30.62
C GLU A 23 -36.95 -39.98 31.30
N LEU A 24 -36.41 -38.78 31.62
CA LEU A 24 -36.04 -38.38 32.98
C LEU A 24 -35.62 -36.90 33.01
N SER A 25 -36.22 -36.14 33.93
CA SER A 25 -35.84 -34.76 34.28
C SER A 25 -34.96 -34.78 35.55
N PRO A 26 -34.54 -33.61 36.08
CA PRO A 26 -33.14 -33.18 36.21
C PRO A 26 -32.59 -33.35 37.64
N VAL A 27 -31.31 -33.03 37.92
CA VAL A 27 -30.84 -32.43 39.20
C VAL A 27 -29.30 -32.23 39.26
N ARG A 28 -28.94 -30.99 39.63
CA ARG A 28 -27.83 -30.44 40.47
C ARG A 28 -26.34 -30.80 40.32
N LYS A 29 -25.56 -29.71 40.39
CA LYS A 29 -24.32 -29.44 41.17
C LYS A 29 -23.68 -30.63 41.89
N ASP A 30 -22.36 -30.81 41.69
CA ASP A 30 -21.41 -30.57 42.79
C ASP A 30 -19.94 -30.46 42.33
N SER A 31 -19.25 -29.60 43.06
CA SER A 31 -17.82 -29.35 43.21
C SER A 31 -17.02 -30.60 43.58
N LEU A 32 -15.73 -30.64 43.24
CA LEU A 32 -14.68 -31.29 44.06
C LEU A 32 -13.28 -30.83 43.63
N ALA A 33 -12.49 -30.45 44.64
CA ALA A 33 -11.08 -30.04 44.57
C ALA A 33 -10.16 -31.25 44.75
N VAL A 34 -8.94 -31.21 44.18
CA VAL A 34 -7.80 -32.02 44.68
C VAL A 34 -6.47 -31.24 44.66
N SER A 35 -5.93 -31.18 45.87
CA SER A 35 -4.61 -30.83 46.43
C SER A 35 -3.31 -31.29 45.72
N THR A 36 -2.38 -30.33 45.66
CA THR A 36 -0.93 -30.26 46.04
C THR A 36 0.07 -31.44 46.03
N ARG A 37 1.28 -31.07 45.51
CA ARG A 37 2.69 -31.33 45.92
C ARG A 37 3.48 -32.55 45.38
N SER A 38 4.61 -32.24 44.71
CA SER A 38 5.96 -32.74 45.06
C SER A 38 7.11 -31.92 44.42
N ASN A 39 8.15 -31.63 45.21
CA ASN A 39 9.39 -30.89 44.91
C ASN A 39 10.48 -31.77 44.26
N SER A 40 11.37 -31.18 43.43
CA SER A 40 12.85 -31.14 43.57
C SER A 40 13.51 -30.57 42.29
N SER A 41 14.04 -29.34 42.33
CA SER A 41 15.47 -28.96 42.44
C SER A 41 16.33 -29.14 41.19
N PHE A 42 16.77 -28.03 40.56
CA PHE A 42 18.17 -27.77 40.17
C PHE A 42 18.40 -26.26 40.00
N LYS A 43 19.65 -25.82 40.25
CA LYS A 43 20.10 -24.48 40.64
C LYS A 43 20.72 -23.66 39.49
N HIS A 44 20.60 -22.32 39.64
CA HIS A 44 21.51 -21.22 39.19
C HIS A 44 21.63 -20.95 37.66
N SER A 45 21.75 -19.72 37.14
CA SER A 45 22.26 -18.48 37.74
C SER A 45 21.90 -17.20 36.93
N VAL A 46 21.56 -16.13 37.68
CA VAL A 46 21.81 -14.68 37.47
C VAL A 46 21.11 -13.91 36.33
N ALA A 47 19.92 -13.38 36.64
CA ALA A 47 19.44 -12.10 36.12
C ALA A 47 19.58 -11.03 37.22
N ARG A 48 20.21 -9.89 36.92
CA ARG A 48 20.31 -8.74 37.83
C ARG A 48 18.95 -8.05 37.94
N GLU A 49 18.36 -8.09 39.12
CA GLU A 49 17.27 -7.20 39.52
C GLU A 49 17.81 -5.76 39.60
N VAL A 50 17.23 -4.85 38.83
CA VAL A 50 17.38 -3.41 39.04
C VAL A 50 16.15 -2.94 39.80
N SER A 51 16.44 -2.33 40.95
CA SER A 51 15.49 -1.84 41.93
C SER A 51 14.55 -0.80 41.34
N ALA A 52 13.25 -0.99 41.58
CA ALA A 52 12.21 0.00 41.38
C ALA A 52 12.32 1.06 42.49
N ASP A 53 13.04 2.14 42.22
CA ASP A 53 12.74 3.48 42.70
C ASP A 53 13.84 4.46 42.23
N LEU A 54 13.42 5.67 41.88
CA LEU A 54 14.21 6.83 41.40
C LEU A 54 14.22 7.05 39.88
N SER A 55 13.12 7.60 39.37
CA SER A 55 13.17 8.77 38.48
C SER A 55 11.86 9.56 38.55
N LYS A 56 11.69 10.30 39.66
CA LYS A 56 10.87 11.51 39.65
C LYS A 56 11.73 12.63 39.05
N THR A 57 11.74 12.72 37.73
CA THR A 57 12.07 13.96 37.02
C THR A 57 11.01 14.14 35.95
N ASN A 58 10.15 15.11 36.23
CA ASN A 58 9.04 15.54 35.40
C ASN A 58 9.54 16.00 34.03
N ASP A 59 8.89 15.52 32.97
CA ASP A 59 8.38 16.38 31.86
C ASP A 59 7.53 15.61 30.81
N VAL A 60 6.93 14.45 31.16
CA VAL A 60 5.95 13.76 30.29
C VAL A 60 4.56 13.63 30.94
N ALA A 61 4.32 14.34 32.03
CA ALA A 61 3.03 14.32 32.76
C ALA A 61 2.04 15.42 32.29
N GLY A 62 2.22 15.94 31.07
CA GLY A 62 1.58 17.17 30.59
C GLY A 62 0.60 17.02 29.43
N LEU A 63 -0.02 15.86 29.16
CA LEU A 63 -1.14 15.74 28.20
C LEU A 63 -2.10 14.60 28.63
N LYS A 64 -2.74 14.74 29.79
CA LYS A 64 -4.03 14.08 30.07
C LYS A 64 -5.03 15.11 30.58
N GLN A 65 -5.16 16.22 29.85
CA GLN A 65 -6.41 16.97 29.92
C GLN A 65 -7.48 16.10 29.25
N ALA A 66 -8.61 15.91 29.93
CA ALA A 66 -9.78 15.31 29.30
C ALA A 66 -10.08 16.09 28.02
N LYS A 67 -10.18 15.42 26.87
CA LYS A 67 -10.58 16.03 25.59
C LYS A 67 -11.82 16.89 25.81
N GLN A 68 -11.67 18.21 25.76
CA GLN A 68 -12.80 19.13 25.73
C GLN A 68 -13.27 19.22 24.28
N GLY A 69 -14.33 18.49 23.96
CA GLY A 69 -14.88 18.41 22.61
C GLY A 69 -15.73 17.16 22.43
N GLY A 70 -16.45 17.12 21.31
CA GLY A 70 -17.39 16.06 20.98
C GLY A 70 -18.12 16.41 19.69
N LEU A 71 -18.82 15.43 19.13
CA LEU A 71 -19.64 15.69 17.94
C LEU A 71 -20.80 16.62 18.30
N GLU A 72 -20.84 17.80 17.69
CA GLU A 72 -21.98 18.71 17.78
C GLU A 72 -23.23 18.01 17.26
N LYS A 73 -24.31 17.91 18.06
CA LYS A 73 -25.56 17.19 17.75
C LYS A 73 -26.73 18.10 17.41
N ASP A 74 -26.68 19.38 17.76
CA ASP A 74 -27.72 20.34 17.36
C ASP A 74 -27.59 20.62 15.85
N PRO A 75 -28.62 20.37 15.02
CA PRO A 75 -28.51 20.53 13.58
C PRO A 75 -28.15 21.96 13.13
N LYS A 76 -28.60 22.99 13.85
CA LYS A 76 -28.31 24.40 13.49
C LYS A 76 -26.88 24.79 13.88
N ALA A 77 -26.36 24.27 14.98
CA ALA A 77 -24.97 24.43 15.37
C ALA A 77 -24.04 23.64 14.46
N LEU A 78 -24.41 22.40 14.09
CA LEU A 78 -23.65 21.59 13.14
C LEU A 78 -23.58 22.26 11.75
N TRP A 79 -24.68 22.85 11.26
CA TRP A 79 -24.66 23.61 10.02
C TRP A 79 -23.74 24.83 10.10
N ARG A 80 -23.77 25.58 11.21
CA ARG A 80 -22.83 26.69 11.43
C ARG A 80 -21.38 26.19 11.43
N ARG A 81 -21.10 25.12 12.16
CA ARG A 81 -19.79 24.46 12.17
C ARG A 81 -19.35 24.02 10.78
N TYR A 82 -20.25 23.43 9.98
CA TYR A 82 -20.00 23.08 8.60
C TYR A 82 -19.59 24.31 7.78
N VAL A 83 -20.35 25.40 7.84
CA VAL A 83 -20.01 26.64 7.12
C VAL A 83 -18.68 27.24 7.60
N ASP A 84 -18.43 27.24 8.91
CA ASP A 84 -17.24 27.86 9.51
C ASP A 84 -15.94 27.07 9.24
N TRP A 85 -16.06 25.76 9.01
CA TRP A 85 -14.94 24.82 8.86
C TRP A 85 -14.83 24.15 7.49
N LEU A 86 -15.76 24.42 6.57
CA LEU A 86 -15.67 23.94 5.20
C LEU A 86 -14.54 24.68 4.49
N TYR A 87 -13.52 23.93 4.07
CA TYR A 87 -12.53 24.45 3.14
C TYR A 87 -13.01 24.25 1.71
N GLN A 88 -12.82 25.27 0.86
CA GLN A 88 -13.12 25.22 -0.56
C GLN A 88 -11.92 25.71 -1.38
N HIS A 89 -11.46 24.88 -2.31
CA HIS A 89 -10.57 25.29 -3.39
C HIS A 89 -11.35 25.43 -4.70
N LYS A 90 -11.83 26.65 -4.99
CA LYS A 90 -12.74 26.93 -6.12
C LYS A 90 -12.22 26.42 -7.47
N GLU A 91 -10.96 26.69 -7.79
CA GLU A 91 -10.38 26.33 -9.09
C GLU A 91 -10.16 24.83 -9.28
N LEU A 92 -10.00 24.06 -8.20
CA LEU A 92 -9.85 22.61 -8.24
C LEU A 92 -11.20 21.90 -8.13
N GLY A 93 -12.28 22.63 -7.78
CA GLY A 93 -13.56 22.03 -7.43
C GLY A 93 -13.44 21.05 -6.25
N LEU A 94 -12.52 21.31 -5.32
CA LEU A 94 -12.25 20.47 -4.15
C LEU A 94 -12.80 21.12 -2.88
N TYR A 95 -13.45 20.30 -2.05
CA TYR A 95 -13.98 20.70 -0.75
C TYR A 95 -13.48 19.73 0.32
N LEU A 96 -13.30 20.25 1.53
CA LEU A 96 -12.95 19.46 2.70
C LEU A 96 -13.88 19.85 3.85
N ASP A 97 -14.76 18.92 4.21
CA ASP A 97 -15.66 19.01 5.35
C ASP A 97 -15.09 18.25 6.55
N VAL A 98 -14.82 18.99 7.62
CA VAL A 98 -14.33 18.48 8.91
C VAL A 98 -15.34 18.67 10.05
N SER A 99 -16.57 19.07 9.73
CA SER A 99 -17.60 19.41 10.73
C SER A 99 -17.98 18.24 11.64
N ARG A 100 -17.84 17.01 11.14
CA ARG A 100 -18.11 15.75 11.87
C ARG A 100 -16.87 15.16 12.54
N ILE A 101 -15.92 16.01 12.90
CA ILE A 101 -14.82 15.73 13.83
C ILE A 101 -15.02 16.55 15.10
N GLY A 102 -14.74 15.97 16.27
CA GLY A 102 -15.14 16.53 17.57
C GLY A 102 -14.26 17.65 18.15
N PHE A 103 -13.24 18.15 17.44
CA PHE A 103 -12.33 19.17 17.99
C PHE A 103 -13.06 20.49 18.31
N SER A 104 -12.68 21.13 19.43
CA SER A 104 -13.19 22.43 19.87
C SER A 104 -12.34 23.59 19.31
N ASP A 105 -12.88 24.82 19.38
CA ASP A 105 -12.11 26.03 19.01
C ASP A 105 -10.96 26.28 20.02
N GLU A 106 -11.16 25.90 21.28
CA GLU A 106 -10.13 25.92 22.32
C GLU A 106 -8.98 24.98 21.97
N PHE A 107 -9.27 23.73 21.57
CA PHE A 107 -8.27 22.77 21.13
C PHE A 107 -7.47 23.27 19.92
N VAL A 108 -8.14 23.90 18.95
CA VAL A 108 -7.47 24.51 17.79
C VAL A 108 -6.50 25.59 18.25
N SER A 109 -6.92 26.44 19.20
CA SER A 109 -6.09 27.52 19.75
C SER A 109 -4.86 26.97 20.49
N GLU A 110 -5.01 25.84 21.20
CA GLU A 110 -3.90 25.14 21.86
C GLU A 110 -2.91 24.52 20.88
N MET A 111 -3.41 24.02 19.74
CA MET A 111 -2.58 23.40 18.69
C MET A 111 -1.88 24.42 17.79
N GLU A 112 -2.34 25.68 17.76
CA GLU A 112 -1.84 26.72 16.87
C GLU A 112 -0.30 26.87 16.89
N PRO A 113 0.40 26.91 18.05
CA PRO A 113 1.86 26.99 18.06
C PRO A 113 2.55 25.80 17.40
N ARG A 114 1.98 24.58 17.53
CA ARG A 114 2.50 23.36 16.89
C ARG A 114 2.29 23.40 15.38
N PHE A 115 1.15 23.90 14.92
CA PHE A 115 0.92 24.10 13.49
C PHE A 115 1.86 25.15 12.89
N GLN A 116 2.12 26.26 13.58
CA GLN A 116 3.10 27.25 13.11
C GLN A 116 4.51 26.64 12.99
N ALA A 117 4.92 25.80 13.94
CA ALA A 117 6.17 25.04 13.83
C ALA A 117 6.16 24.07 12.64
N ALA A 118 5.05 23.34 12.43
CA ALA A 118 4.91 22.41 11.30
C ALA A 118 4.94 23.13 9.95
N PHE A 119 4.29 24.29 9.82
CA PHE A 119 4.36 25.10 8.60
C PHE A 119 5.77 25.56 8.29
N LYS A 120 6.50 26.01 9.32
CA LYS A 120 7.91 26.38 9.18
C LYS A 120 8.77 25.19 8.74
N ALA A 121 8.56 24.00 9.33
CA ALA A 121 9.27 22.79 8.94
C ALA A 121 9.00 22.41 7.48
N MET A 122 7.75 22.55 7.01
CA MET A 122 7.40 22.31 5.61
C MET A 122 8.01 23.35 4.66
N GLU A 123 8.10 24.63 5.08
CA GLU A 123 8.78 25.67 4.32
C GLU A 123 10.28 25.37 4.19
N GLU A 124 10.96 24.99 5.28
CA GLU A 124 12.37 24.62 5.30
C GLU A 124 12.64 23.39 4.40
N LEU A 125 11.75 22.38 4.47
CA LEU A 125 11.80 21.20 3.61
C LEU A 125 11.74 21.60 2.12
N GLU A 126 10.77 22.42 1.72
CA GLU A 126 10.63 22.86 0.32
C GLU A 126 11.81 23.70 -0.15
N ARG A 127 12.48 24.42 0.75
CA ARG A 127 13.72 25.16 0.47
C ARG A 127 14.96 24.27 0.35
N GLY A 128 14.82 22.96 0.51
CA GLY A 128 15.91 21.98 0.36
C GLY A 128 16.70 21.71 1.64
N ALA A 129 16.10 21.92 2.82
CA ALA A 129 16.69 21.42 4.05
C ALA A 129 16.79 19.89 4.06
N ILE A 130 17.70 19.35 4.86
CA ILE A 130 17.78 17.91 5.12
C ILE A 130 16.60 17.52 6.01
N ALA A 131 15.52 17.05 5.39
CA ALA A 131 14.30 16.62 6.06
C ALA A 131 14.32 15.12 6.40
N ASN A 132 15.23 14.35 5.82
CA ASN A 132 15.50 12.97 6.19
C ASN A 132 16.90 12.88 6.83
N PRO A 133 17.02 13.16 8.15
CA PRO A 133 18.30 13.19 8.85
C PRO A 133 18.99 11.81 8.91
N ASP A 134 18.23 10.71 8.98
CA ASP A 134 18.78 9.36 9.07
C ASP A 134 19.55 8.92 7.81
N GLU A 135 19.12 9.42 6.65
CA GLU A 135 19.79 9.14 5.37
C GLU A 135 20.60 10.35 4.84
N GLY A 136 20.57 11.49 5.54
CA GLY A 136 21.22 12.73 5.11
C GLY A 136 20.66 13.30 3.81
N ARG A 137 19.35 13.17 3.56
CA ARG A 137 18.72 13.50 2.27
C ARG A 137 17.73 14.67 2.36
N MET A 138 17.65 15.41 1.26
CA MET A 138 16.53 16.31 0.98
C MET A 138 15.27 15.51 0.64
N VAL A 139 14.11 16.16 0.71
CA VAL A 139 12.82 15.61 0.28
C VAL A 139 12.18 16.59 -0.71
N GLY A 140 12.14 16.19 -1.98
CA GLY A 140 11.90 17.15 -3.07
C GLY A 140 10.73 16.84 -3.99
N HIS A 141 9.81 15.95 -3.62
CA HIS A 141 8.68 15.57 -4.50
C HIS A 141 7.79 16.77 -4.88
N TYR A 142 7.78 17.84 -4.07
CA TYR A 142 7.14 19.13 -4.40
C TYR A 142 7.74 19.81 -5.64
N TRP A 143 9.04 19.68 -5.85
CA TRP A 143 9.73 20.30 -7.00
C TRP A 143 9.37 19.62 -8.32
N LEU A 144 8.94 18.36 -8.29
CA LEU A 144 8.49 17.64 -9.49
C LEU A 144 7.26 18.31 -10.13
N ARG A 145 6.44 18.97 -9.31
CA ARG A 145 5.19 19.63 -9.72
C ARG A 145 5.41 21.10 -10.11
N ASN A 146 6.48 21.70 -9.57
CA ASN A 146 6.93 23.03 -9.94
C ASN A 146 8.46 23.15 -9.78
N ALA A 147 9.19 22.88 -10.87
CA ALA A 147 10.64 22.82 -10.88
C ALA A 147 11.32 24.15 -10.49
N LYS A 148 10.62 25.28 -10.63
CA LYS A 148 11.14 26.62 -10.26
C LYS A 148 11.38 26.77 -8.76
N LEU A 149 10.79 25.89 -7.94
CA LEU A 149 10.99 25.86 -6.49
C LEU A 149 12.17 24.99 -6.07
N ALA A 150 12.82 24.29 -7.00
CA ALA A 150 13.99 23.49 -6.67
C ALA A 150 15.09 24.38 -6.07
N PRO A 151 15.85 23.88 -5.07
CA PRO A 151 16.78 24.69 -4.28
C PRO A 151 17.99 25.16 -5.09
N ASN A 152 18.22 24.62 -6.28
CA ASN A 152 19.27 25.07 -7.19
C ASN A 152 18.88 24.88 -8.67
N PRO A 153 19.51 25.63 -9.60
CA PRO A 153 19.21 25.55 -11.02
C PRO A 153 19.50 24.18 -11.66
N PHE A 154 20.43 23.41 -11.10
CA PHE A 154 20.77 22.09 -11.63
C PHE A 154 19.61 21.12 -11.47
N LEU A 155 18.99 21.06 -10.28
CA LEU A 155 17.81 20.24 -10.02
C LEU A 155 16.61 20.68 -10.87
N GLN A 156 16.39 21.99 -11.00
CA GLN A 156 15.34 22.51 -11.88
C GLN A 156 15.50 21.99 -13.31
N VAL A 157 16.69 22.12 -13.89
CA VAL A 157 16.99 21.65 -15.25
C VAL A 157 16.84 20.13 -15.36
N GLN A 158 17.24 19.36 -14.35
CA GLN A 158 17.05 17.90 -14.34
C GLN A 158 15.57 17.51 -14.37
N ILE A 159 14.73 18.18 -13.58
CA ILE A 159 13.29 17.92 -13.53
C ILE A 159 12.66 18.27 -14.88
N ASP A 160 12.92 19.47 -15.40
CA ASP A 160 12.35 19.94 -16.68
C ASP A 160 12.77 19.03 -17.85
N LYS A 161 14.04 18.63 -17.91
CA LYS A 161 14.53 17.68 -18.93
C LYS A 161 13.89 16.30 -18.81
N THR A 162 13.69 15.81 -17.59
CA THR A 162 13.07 14.50 -17.37
C THR A 162 11.62 14.51 -17.81
N LEU A 163 10.86 15.54 -17.46
CA LEU A 163 9.46 15.69 -17.88
C LEU A 163 9.34 15.80 -19.41
N ALA A 164 10.21 16.59 -20.05
CA ALA A 164 10.26 16.69 -21.50
C ALA A 164 10.56 15.35 -22.15
N ALA A 165 11.56 14.62 -21.64
CA ALA A 165 11.93 13.29 -22.14
C ALA A 165 10.77 12.28 -22.00
N VAL A 166 10.02 12.32 -20.90
CA VAL A 166 8.84 11.46 -20.71
C VAL A 166 7.76 11.77 -21.75
N CYS A 167 7.45 13.05 -21.98
CA CYS A 167 6.47 13.45 -22.98
C CYS A 167 6.91 13.03 -24.39
N ASP A 168 8.13 13.39 -24.79
CA ASP A 168 8.66 13.09 -26.12
C ASP A 168 8.72 11.59 -26.40
N PHE A 169 9.07 10.80 -25.39
CA PHE A 169 9.11 9.34 -25.50
C PHE A 169 7.71 8.74 -25.62
N ALA A 170 6.77 9.15 -24.76
CA ALA A 170 5.39 8.68 -24.82
C ALA A 170 4.74 9.01 -26.18
N ASP A 171 4.91 10.23 -26.68
CA ASP A 171 4.42 10.65 -28.00
C ASP A 171 5.05 9.81 -29.12
N ALA A 172 6.36 9.53 -29.03
CA ALA A 172 7.06 8.71 -30.01
C ALA A 172 6.58 7.25 -30.01
N VAL A 173 6.26 6.68 -28.84
CA VAL A 173 5.69 5.33 -28.72
C VAL A 173 4.25 5.29 -29.26
N ILE A 174 3.39 6.21 -28.83
CA ILE A 174 1.98 6.27 -29.23
C ILE A 174 1.83 6.53 -30.74
N SER A 175 2.69 7.38 -31.32
CA SER A 175 2.70 7.65 -32.77
C SER A 175 3.31 6.53 -33.62
N GLY A 176 3.92 5.51 -33.00
CA GLY A 176 4.61 4.42 -33.70
C GLY A 176 5.98 4.79 -34.28
N LYS A 177 6.54 5.97 -33.91
CA LYS A 177 7.93 6.33 -34.24
C LYS A 177 8.91 5.41 -33.52
N ILE A 178 8.67 5.14 -32.24
CA ILE A 178 9.27 4.05 -31.49
C ILE A 178 8.28 2.88 -31.55
N LYS A 179 8.72 1.75 -32.08
CA LYS A 179 7.88 0.59 -32.35
C LYS A 179 8.56 -0.70 -31.93
N PRO A 180 7.80 -1.74 -31.57
CA PRO A 180 8.37 -3.05 -31.29
C PRO A 180 9.01 -3.64 -32.56
N PRO A 181 9.90 -4.64 -32.42
CA PRO A 181 10.41 -5.41 -33.55
C PRO A 181 9.32 -6.25 -34.27
N SER A 182 8.11 -6.31 -33.73
CA SER A 182 6.95 -7.03 -34.28
C SER A 182 6.43 -6.44 -35.60
N PRO A 183 5.89 -7.29 -36.52
CA PRO A 183 5.25 -6.85 -37.76
C PRO A 183 3.99 -5.98 -37.55
N GLU A 184 3.38 -5.99 -36.37
CA GLU A 184 2.21 -5.17 -36.03
C GLU A 184 2.52 -3.66 -35.99
N GLY A 185 3.80 -3.29 -35.84
CA GLY A 185 4.28 -1.94 -36.07
C GLY A 185 4.03 -0.91 -34.96
N ARG A 186 3.37 -1.28 -33.84
CA ARG A 186 3.17 -0.40 -32.67
C ARG A 186 3.14 -1.19 -31.36
N PHE A 187 3.48 -0.51 -30.27
CA PHE A 187 3.24 -1.04 -28.93
C PHE A 187 1.75 -0.95 -28.59
N THR A 188 1.20 -1.96 -27.91
CA THR A 188 -0.22 -2.02 -27.50
C THR A 188 -0.38 -2.35 -26.01
N GLN A 189 0.67 -2.87 -25.37
CA GLN A 189 0.69 -3.28 -23.98
C GLN A 189 1.87 -2.63 -23.25
N ILE A 190 1.70 -2.39 -21.95
CA ILE A 190 2.74 -2.04 -20.99
C ILE A 190 2.79 -3.16 -19.96
N LEU A 191 3.96 -3.72 -19.69
CA LEU A 191 4.21 -4.54 -18.52
C LEU A 191 5.10 -3.78 -17.55
N SER A 192 4.52 -3.26 -16.47
CA SER A 192 5.25 -2.51 -15.44
C SER A 192 5.73 -3.45 -14.35
N VAL A 193 7.05 -3.53 -14.16
CA VAL A 193 7.70 -4.40 -13.18
C VAL A 193 8.33 -3.53 -12.10
N GLY A 194 7.79 -3.58 -10.89
CA GLY A 194 8.18 -2.71 -9.77
C GLY A 194 7.35 -3.01 -8.53
N ILE A 195 7.85 -2.71 -7.33
CA ILE A 195 7.14 -2.99 -6.06
C ILE A 195 7.00 -1.73 -5.20
N GLY A 196 5.98 -1.72 -4.34
CA GLY A 196 5.71 -0.65 -3.39
C GLY A 196 5.48 0.67 -4.10
N GLY A 197 6.32 1.67 -3.82
CA GLY A 197 6.18 3.00 -4.41
C GLY A 197 6.38 3.03 -5.93
N SER A 198 7.03 2.00 -6.46
CA SER A 198 7.26 1.80 -7.90
C SER A 198 6.08 1.13 -8.62
N ALA A 199 4.99 0.82 -7.90
CA ALA A 199 3.80 0.16 -8.45
C ALA A 199 2.48 0.76 -7.94
N LEU A 200 2.35 1.07 -6.65
CA LEU A 200 1.06 1.46 -6.06
C LEU A 200 0.53 2.81 -6.59
N GLY A 201 1.41 3.79 -6.81
CA GLY A 201 1.04 5.04 -7.48
C GLY A 201 0.59 4.80 -8.93
N PRO A 202 1.42 4.15 -9.77
CA PRO A 202 1.05 3.84 -11.15
C PRO A 202 -0.23 3.00 -11.28
N GLN A 203 -0.44 2.03 -10.39
CA GLN A 203 -1.67 1.23 -10.32
C GLN A 203 -2.88 2.11 -10.02
N PHE A 204 -2.78 2.99 -9.01
CA PHE A 204 -3.86 3.90 -8.66
C PHE A 204 -4.20 4.85 -9.83
N VAL A 205 -3.20 5.46 -10.45
CA VAL A 205 -3.42 6.40 -11.56
C VAL A 205 -3.97 5.70 -12.80
N ALA A 206 -3.50 4.50 -13.12
CA ALA A 206 -4.05 3.70 -14.22
C ALA A 206 -5.55 3.40 -14.00
N GLU A 207 -5.93 2.94 -12.81
CA GLU A 207 -7.35 2.65 -12.48
C GLU A 207 -8.20 3.92 -12.45
N ALA A 208 -7.64 5.03 -11.95
CA ALA A 208 -8.40 6.26 -11.78
C ALA A 208 -8.63 7.04 -13.08
N LEU A 209 -7.69 6.97 -14.03
CA LEU A 209 -7.60 7.93 -15.13
C LEU A 209 -7.44 7.32 -16.52
N ALA A 210 -7.06 6.04 -16.64
CA ALA A 210 -6.91 5.47 -17.97
C ALA A 210 -8.26 5.48 -18.71
N PRO A 211 -8.29 5.92 -19.98
CA PRO A 211 -9.51 5.85 -20.77
C PRO A 211 -9.89 4.39 -21.03
N ASP A 212 -11.17 4.11 -21.33
CA ASP A 212 -11.66 2.75 -21.60
C ASP A 212 -10.87 2.01 -22.70
N ASN A 213 -10.36 2.77 -23.68
CA ASN A 213 -9.52 2.27 -24.77
C ASN A 213 -8.20 3.04 -24.80
N PRO A 214 -7.25 2.73 -23.91
CA PRO A 214 -5.98 3.44 -23.86
C PRO A 214 -5.11 3.06 -25.07
N PRO A 215 -4.21 3.94 -25.54
CA PRO A 215 -3.26 3.63 -26.61
C PRO A 215 -2.44 2.37 -26.28
N LEU A 216 -1.97 2.27 -25.05
CA LEU A 216 -1.37 1.05 -24.50
C LEU A 216 -2.11 0.63 -23.22
N LYS A 217 -2.47 -0.64 -23.10
CA LYS A 217 -3.06 -1.21 -21.88
C LYS A 217 -1.95 -1.62 -20.91
N ILE A 218 -2.11 -1.37 -19.62
CA ILE A 218 -1.07 -1.66 -18.61
C ILE A 218 -1.41 -2.89 -17.76
N ARG A 219 -0.36 -3.65 -17.43
CA ARG A 219 -0.34 -4.76 -16.46
C ARG A 219 0.84 -4.59 -15.52
N PHE A 220 0.76 -5.21 -14.34
CA PHE A 220 1.76 -5.04 -13.28
C PHE A 220 2.31 -6.37 -12.79
N ILE A 221 3.62 -6.42 -12.58
CA ILE A 221 4.30 -7.42 -11.75
C ILE A 221 4.89 -6.67 -10.56
N ASP A 222 4.22 -6.78 -9.40
CA ASP A 222 4.59 -6.11 -8.15
C ASP A 222 4.90 -7.06 -7.00
N ASN A 223 4.92 -8.37 -7.26
CA ASN A 223 5.22 -9.41 -6.28
C ASN A 223 6.17 -10.46 -6.89
N THR A 224 6.86 -11.22 -6.05
CA THR A 224 7.77 -12.30 -6.47
C THR A 224 7.08 -13.67 -6.55
N ASP A 225 5.77 -13.73 -6.30
CA ASP A 225 4.97 -14.96 -6.43
C ASP A 225 5.00 -15.48 -7.88
N PRO A 226 5.58 -16.68 -8.13
CA PRO A 226 5.72 -17.24 -9.47
C PRO A 226 4.39 -17.35 -10.21
N ALA A 227 3.31 -17.80 -9.55
CA ALA A 227 2.01 -17.96 -10.20
C ALA A 227 1.44 -16.62 -10.67
N GLY A 228 1.69 -15.54 -9.93
CA GLY A 228 1.31 -14.19 -10.31
C GLY A 228 2.08 -13.69 -11.54
N ILE A 229 3.39 -13.93 -11.58
CA ILE A 229 4.25 -13.59 -12.72
C ILE A 229 3.82 -14.37 -13.96
N ASP A 230 3.70 -15.69 -13.85
CA ASP A 230 3.30 -16.60 -14.91
C ASP A 230 1.93 -16.21 -15.47
N HIS A 231 0.98 -15.86 -14.60
CA HIS A 231 -0.34 -15.40 -15.02
C HIS A 231 -0.27 -14.14 -15.89
N GLN A 232 0.53 -13.13 -15.51
CA GLN A 232 0.66 -11.91 -16.32
C GLN A 232 1.30 -12.19 -17.68
N ILE A 233 2.35 -13.02 -17.71
CA ILE A 233 3.04 -13.41 -18.95
C ILE A 233 2.09 -14.20 -19.85
N ALA A 234 1.36 -15.18 -19.31
CA ALA A 234 0.40 -15.99 -20.04
C ALA A 234 -0.78 -15.16 -20.58
N GLN A 235 -1.27 -14.18 -19.82
CA GLN A 235 -2.35 -13.28 -20.25
C GLN A 235 -1.92 -12.34 -21.39
N LEU A 236 -0.64 -11.98 -21.49
CA LEU A 236 -0.11 -11.28 -22.67
C LEU A 236 -0.06 -12.22 -23.87
N GLY A 237 0.43 -13.45 -23.68
CA GLY A 237 0.51 -14.46 -24.74
C GLY A 237 1.18 -13.89 -26.01
N PRO A 238 0.52 -13.94 -27.19
CA PRO A 238 1.08 -13.35 -28.42
C PRO A 238 1.33 -11.84 -28.35
N GLU A 239 0.60 -11.11 -27.50
CA GLU A 239 0.77 -9.65 -27.36
C GLU A 239 2.13 -9.28 -26.76
N LEU A 240 2.88 -10.23 -26.18
CA LEU A 240 4.24 -10.03 -25.67
C LEU A 240 5.18 -9.38 -26.71
N ALA A 241 5.01 -9.71 -27.99
CA ALA A 241 5.78 -9.13 -29.10
C ALA A 241 5.48 -7.64 -29.34
N SER A 242 4.38 -7.12 -28.78
CA SER A 242 3.92 -5.73 -28.86
C SER A 242 3.90 -5.03 -27.49
N THR A 243 4.53 -5.64 -26.47
CA THR A 243 4.57 -5.12 -25.09
C THR A 243 5.81 -4.27 -24.85
N LEU A 244 5.64 -3.07 -24.29
CA LEU A 244 6.73 -2.27 -23.72
C LEU A 244 6.89 -2.65 -22.24
N VAL A 245 8.07 -3.12 -21.84
CA VAL A 245 8.35 -3.50 -20.44
C VAL A 245 9.01 -2.33 -19.73
N ILE A 246 8.38 -1.81 -18.67
CA ILE A 246 8.93 -0.73 -17.85
C ILE A 246 9.39 -1.33 -16.52
N VAL A 247 10.69 -1.28 -16.25
CA VAL A 247 11.29 -1.82 -15.03
C VAL A 247 11.64 -0.67 -14.10
N ILE A 248 11.06 -0.65 -12.90
CA ILE A 248 11.14 0.46 -11.97
C ILE A 248 11.76 0.00 -10.65
N SER A 249 13.00 0.40 -10.39
CA SER A 249 13.69 0.15 -9.13
C SER A 249 14.77 1.19 -8.91
N LYS A 250 14.71 1.94 -7.80
CA LYS A 250 15.68 3.00 -7.49
C LYS A 250 17.12 2.48 -7.43
N SER A 251 17.37 1.37 -6.73
CA SER A 251 18.70 0.78 -6.59
C SER A 251 19.05 -0.22 -7.70
N GLY A 252 18.04 -0.74 -8.41
CA GLY A 252 18.15 -1.89 -9.31
C GLY A 252 18.39 -3.23 -8.60
N GLY A 253 18.52 -3.24 -7.28
CA GLY A 253 18.78 -4.43 -6.47
C GLY A 253 17.57 -4.99 -5.74
N THR A 254 16.39 -4.38 -5.90
CA THR A 254 15.15 -4.85 -5.25
C THR A 254 14.83 -6.28 -5.70
N PRO A 255 14.84 -7.29 -4.81
CA PRO A 255 14.73 -8.69 -5.19
C PRO A 255 13.48 -9.00 -6.02
N GLU A 256 12.31 -8.51 -5.62
CA GLU A 256 11.03 -8.78 -6.27
C GLU A 256 11.02 -8.23 -7.70
N THR A 257 11.44 -6.98 -7.88
CA THR A 257 11.56 -6.36 -9.21
C THR A 257 12.61 -7.06 -10.09
N ARG A 258 13.75 -7.45 -9.50
CA ARG A 258 14.81 -8.17 -10.21
C ARG A 258 14.34 -9.56 -10.66
N ASN A 259 13.62 -10.28 -9.80
CA ASN A 259 13.07 -11.59 -10.13
C ASN A 259 12.04 -11.46 -11.26
N GLY A 260 11.10 -10.52 -11.15
CA GLY A 260 10.14 -10.22 -12.22
C GLY A 260 10.82 -9.87 -13.55
N LEU A 261 11.89 -9.07 -13.53
CA LEU A 261 12.69 -8.78 -14.72
C LEU A 261 13.29 -10.05 -15.33
N LEU A 262 13.90 -10.92 -14.52
CA LEU A 262 14.55 -12.13 -15.01
C LEU A 262 13.55 -13.13 -15.61
N GLU A 263 12.38 -13.30 -14.99
CA GLU A 263 11.29 -14.14 -15.52
C GLU A 263 10.72 -13.57 -16.81
N VAL A 264 10.53 -12.25 -16.90
CA VAL A 264 10.10 -11.62 -18.16
C VAL A 264 11.17 -11.78 -19.24
N GLN A 265 12.45 -11.57 -18.93
CA GLN A 265 13.54 -11.80 -19.88
C GLN A 265 13.59 -13.27 -20.34
N LYS A 266 13.29 -14.23 -19.46
CA LYS A 266 13.16 -15.64 -19.82
C LYS A 266 12.02 -15.86 -20.82
N ALA A 267 10.82 -15.36 -20.53
CA ALA A 267 9.68 -15.46 -21.44
C ALA A 267 9.95 -14.81 -22.81
N PHE A 268 10.66 -13.68 -22.84
CA PHE A 268 11.11 -13.06 -24.09
C PHE A 268 12.04 -13.98 -24.90
N ARG A 269 13.03 -14.62 -24.25
CA ARG A 269 13.92 -15.58 -24.91
C ARG A 269 13.16 -16.79 -25.47
N GLU A 270 12.23 -17.35 -24.70
CA GLU A 270 11.40 -18.49 -25.11
C GLU A 270 10.48 -18.14 -26.29
N ALA A 271 10.01 -16.89 -26.35
CA ALA A 271 9.24 -16.37 -27.49
C ALA A 271 10.10 -15.93 -28.70
N GLY A 272 11.44 -16.05 -28.62
CA GLY A 272 12.35 -15.59 -29.67
C GLY A 272 12.41 -14.07 -29.82
N LEU A 273 12.08 -13.31 -28.78
CA LEU A 273 12.06 -11.85 -28.73
C LEU A 273 13.34 -11.28 -28.10
N ASP A 274 13.75 -10.10 -28.55
CA ASP A 274 14.85 -9.34 -27.95
C ASP A 274 14.32 -8.33 -26.93
N PHE A 275 14.49 -8.64 -25.64
CA PHE A 275 14.06 -7.78 -24.54
C PHE A 275 14.61 -6.36 -24.65
N ALA A 276 15.85 -6.17 -25.10
CA ALA A 276 16.46 -4.84 -25.19
C ALA A 276 15.72 -3.91 -26.15
N LYS A 277 14.96 -4.44 -27.12
CA LYS A 277 14.12 -3.66 -28.04
C LYS A 277 12.76 -3.27 -27.48
N GLN A 278 12.43 -3.74 -26.27
CA GLN A 278 11.13 -3.53 -25.63
C GLN A 278 11.26 -3.10 -24.16
N GLY A 279 12.46 -3.12 -23.58
CA GLY A 279 12.74 -2.72 -22.20
C GLY A 279 12.97 -1.22 -22.02
N VAL A 280 12.46 -0.68 -20.93
CA VAL A 280 12.68 0.69 -20.43
C VAL A 280 13.04 0.60 -18.94
N ALA A 281 14.03 1.36 -18.50
CA ALA A 281 14.39 1.44 -17.08
C ALA A 281 13.99 2.78 -16.47
N ILE A 282 13.41 2.77 -15.28
CA ILE A 282 13.22 3.94 -14.43
C ILE A 282 13.98 3.69 -13.13
N THR A 283 15.11 4.38 -12.95
CA THR A 283 16.08 4.01 -11.92
C THR A 283 17.04 5.13 -11.60
N GLN A 284 17.75 5.04 -10.47
CA GLN A 284 18.82 5.98 -10.16
C GLN A 284 19.99 5.82 -11.15
N GLU A 285 20.56 6.94 -11.59
CA GLU A 285 21.73 6.94 -12.46
C GLU A 285 22.90 6.15 -11.82
N ASN A 286 23.60 5.35 -12.63
CA ASN A 286 24.68 4.45 -12.20
C ASN A 286 24.29 3.32 -11.24
N SER A 287 23.00 3.10 -10.98
CA SER A 287 22.51 1.92 -10.26
C SER A 287 22.77 0.62 -11.03
N LEU A 288 22.49 -0.53 -10.40
CA LEU A 288 22.61 -1.83 -11.06
C LEU A 288 21.73 -1.90 -12.32
N LEU A 289 20.45 -1.52 -12.21
CA LEU A 289 19.51 -1.55 -13.32
C LEU A 289 19.87 -0.54 -14.41
N ASP A 290 20.40 0.63 -14.05
CA ASP A 290 20.84 1.64 -15.02
C ASP A 290 21.99 1.13 -15.87
N ASN A 291 22.97 0.50 -15.23
CA ASN A 291 24.11 -0.10 -15.90
C ASN A 291 23.68 -1.28 -16.77
N THR A 292 22.80 -2.16 -16.29
CA THR A 292 22.23 -3.26 -17.10
C THR A 292 21.55 -2.70 -18.35
N ALA A 293 20.61 -1.77 -18.19
CA ALA A 293 19.87 -1.19 -19.31
C ALA A 293 20.79 -0.47 -20.32
N ARG A 294 21.84 0.18 -19.84
CA ARG A 294 22.84 0.85 -20.69
C ARG A 294 23.72 -0.13 -21.45
N ILE A 295 24.19 -1.20 -20.80
CA ILE A 295 25.07 -2.22 -21.40
C ILE A 295 24.31 -3.06 -22.42
N GLU A 296 23.08 -3.46 -22.09
CA GLU A 296 22.23 -4.26 -22.98
C GLU A 296 21.57 -3.43 -24.09
N GLY A 297 21.57 -2.09 -23.97
CA GLY A 297 21.04 -1.20 -25.00
C GLY A 297 19.52 -1.14 -25.05
N TRP A 298 18.88 -1.02 -23.88
CA TRP A 298 17.44 -0.89 -23.74
C TRP A 298 16.91 0.38 -24.42
N VAL A 299 15.61 0.39 -24.75
CA VAL A 299 14.95 1.44 -25.55
C VAL A 299 15.11 2.82 -24.93
N ALA A 300 14.92 2.92 -23.61
CA ALA A 300 15.07 4.19 -22.87
C ALA A 300 15.43 3.96 -21.39
N ARG A 301 15.96 5.02 -20.78
CA ARG A 301 16.25 5.09 -19.34
C ARG A 301 15.79 6.45 -18.81
N PHE A 302 15.11 6.46 -17.67
CA PHE A 302 14.63 7.66 -16.98
C PHE A 302 15.14 7.70 -15.54
N PRO A 303 15.57 8.88 -15.04
CA PRO A 303 16.16 8.98 -13.71
C PRO A 303 15.11 8.88 -12.61
N MET A 304 15.46 8.17 -11.53
CA MET A 304 14.89 8.35 -10.20
C MET A 304 15.91 9.10 -9.33
N PHE A 305 15.46 10.18 -8.69
CA PHE A 305 16.33 10.98 -7.85
C PHE A 305 16.40 10.45 -6.41
N ASP A 306 17.52 10.68 -5.74
CA ASP A 306 17.75 10.25 -4.35
C ASP A 306 16.80 10.96 -3.36
N TRP A 307 16.48 12.24 -3.61
CA TRP A 307 15.54 13.07 -2.85
C TRP A 307 14.05 12.81 -3.15
N VAL A 308 13.75 11.88 -4.06
CA VAL A 308 12.38 11.37 -4.28
C VAL A 308 12.24 10.04 -3.53
N GLY A 309 11.37 10.03 -2.52
CA GLY A 309 10.97 8.82 -1.80
C GLY A 309 10.08 7.93 -2.68
N GLY A 310 10.15 6.61 -2.50
CA GLY A 310 9.36 5.68 -3.32
C GLY A 310 7.85 5.95 -3.25
N ARG A 311 7.30 6.08 -2.04
CA ARG A 311 5.88 6.37 -1.80
C ARG A 311 5.41 7.77 -2.22
N THR A 312 6.34 8.66 -2.60
CA THR A 312 6.06 10.02 -3.12
C THR A 312 6.60 10.19 -4.54
N SER A 313 6.76 9.09 -5.29
CA SER A 313 7.40 9.10 -6.61
C SER A 313 6.42 9.18 -7.78
N GLU A 314 5.11 9.20 -7.52
CA GLU A 314 4.07 9.19 -8.57
C GLU A 314 4.22 10.37 -9.55
N MET A 315 4.59 11.55 -9.05
CA MET A 315 4.79 12.74 -9.89
C MET A 315 6.19 12.79 -10.55
N SER A 316 6.96 11.70 -10.50
CA SER A 316 8.24 11.55 -11.22
C SER A 316 8.06 10.68 -12.46
N ALA A 317 9.15 10.32 -13.15
CA ALA A 317 9.09 9.37 -14.26
C ALA A 317 8.37 8.05 -13.89
N VAL A 318 8.43 7.64 -12.60
CA VAL A 318 7.77 6.42 -12.09
C VAL A 318 6.28 6.36 -12.44
N GLY A 319 5.52 7.42 -12.17
CA GLY A 319 4.08 7.47 -12.48
C GLY A 319 3.76 8.17 -13.79
N LEU A 320 4.50 9.23 -14.13
CA LEU A 320 4.21 10.03 -15.32
C LEU A 320 4.44 9.27 -16.64
N LEU A 321 5.46 8.41 -16.72
CA LEU A 321 5.70 7.64 -17.95
C LEU A 321 4.58 6.63 -18.25
N PRO A 322 4.22 5.70 -17.35
CA PRO A 322 3.12 4.78 -17.61
C PRO A 322 1.80 5.51 -17.86
N ALA A 323 1.49 6.56 -17.11
CA ALA A 323 0.26 7.36 -17.31
C ALA A 323 0.22 8.00 -18.71
N ALA A 324 1.30 8.64 -19.15
CA ALA A 324 1.37 9.25 -20.48
C ALA A 324 1.20 8.22 -21.60
N LEU A 325 1.79 7.02 -21.47
CA LEU A 325 1.65 5.93 -22.45
C LEU A 325 0.20 5.38 -22.55
N GLN A 326 -0.59 5.50 -21.48
CA GLN A 326 -2.02 5.20 -21.48
C GLN A 326 -2.88 6.35 -22.02
N GLY A 327 -2.28 7.49 -22.39
CA GLY A 327 -2.99 8.67 -22.89
C GLY A 327 -3.56 9.58 -21.80
N VAL A 328 -3.11 9.44 -20.54
CA VAL A 328 -3.48 10.35 -19.45
C VAL A 328 -2.76 11.68 -19.63
N ASP A 329 -3.47 12.80 -19.41
CA ASP A 329 -2.85 14.14 -19.41
C ASP A 329 -2.03 14.35 -18.12
N ILE A 330 -0.76 13.96 -18.19
CA ILE A 330 0.17 14.07 -17.07
C ILE A 330 0.51 15.52 -16.70
N ARG A 331 0.33 16.48 -17.61
CA ARG A 331 0.57 17.90 -17.31
C ARG A 331 -0.53 18.43 -16.41
N GLU A 332 -1.77 18.04 -16.68
CA GLU A 332 -2.90 18.36 -15.82
C GLU A 332 -2.77 17.74 -14.42
N MET A 333 -2.22 16.53 -14.29
CA MET A 333 -1.88 15.96 -12.97
C MET A 333 -0.90 16.85 -12.20
N LEU A 334 0.21 17.25 -12.83
CA LEU A 334 1.22 18.11 -12.21
C LEU A 334 0.66 19.49 -11.85
N ILE A 335 -0.19 20.07 -12.71
CA ILE A 335 -0.89 21.34 -12.45
C ILE A 335 -1.77 21.20 -11.20
N GLY A 336 -2.61 20.18 -11.14
CA GLY A 336 -3.50 19.96 -10.00
C GLY A 336 -2.74 19.77 -8.68
N ALA A 337 -1.64 19.00 -8.73
CA ALA A 337 -0.76 18.80 -7.60
C ALA A 337 -0.06 20.10 -7.17
N SER A 338 0.45 20.90 -8.12
CA SER A 338 1.07 22.20 -7.85
C SER A 338 0.08 23.22 -7.25
N MET A 339 -1.17 23.25 -7.71
CA MET A 339 -2.21 24.11 -7.15
C MET A 339 -2.50 23.74 -5.69
N MET A 340 -2.56 22.44 -5.38
CA MET A 340 -2.74 21.98 -4.00
C MET A 340 -1.51 22.30 -3.12
N ASP A 341 -0.30 22.19 -3.66
CA ASP A 341 0.90 22.61 -2.94
C ASP A 341 0.86 24.11 -2.62
N GLU A 342 0.42 24.95 -3.55
CA GLU A 342 0.22 26.37 -3.28
C GLU A 342 -0.82 26.62 -2.19
N ALA A 343 -1.97 25.97 -2.27
CA ALA A 343 -3.02 26.10 -1.26
C ALA A 343 -2.57 25.68 0.15
N THR A 344 -1.71 24.67 0.22
CA THR A 344 -1.21 24.12 1.49
C THR A 344 0.02 24.84 2.06
N ARG A 345 0.52 25.88 1.38
CA ARG A 345 1.51 26.82 1.94
C ARG A 345 0.89 27.88 2.84
N SER A 346 -0.44 28.01 2.87
CA SER A 346 -1.13 28.90 3.82
C SER A 346 -0.75 28.52 5.26
N THR A 347 -0.22 29.48 6.02
CA THR A 347 0.08 29.31 7.45
C THR A 347 -1.14 29.54 8.35
N VAL A 348 -2.31 29.81 7.76
CA VAL A 348 -3.58 29.88 8.50
C VAL A 348 -4.25 28.52 8.45
N LEU A 349 -4.34 27.85 9.60
CA LEU A 349 -4.88 26.48 9.72
C LEU A 349 -6.21 26.29 8.99
N ARG A 350 -7.20 27.16 9.27
CA ARG A 350 -8.54 27.07 8.65
C ARG A 350 -8.55 27.23 7.12
N LYS A 351 -7.50 27.80 6.55
CA LYS A 351 -7.34 28.01 5.10
C LYS A 351 -6.39 27.01 4.45
N ASN A 352 -5.90 26.02 5.20
CA ASN A 352 -4.95 25.04 4.72
C ASN A 352 -5.59 23.63 4.77
N PRO A 353 -5.91 23.01 3.62
CA PRO A 353 -6.63 21.74 3.61
C PRO A 353 -5.81 20.59 4.18
N ALA A 354 -4.49 20.58 3.99
CA ALA A 354 -3.61 19.57 4.58
C ALA A 354 -3.49 19.74 6.10
N ALA A 355 -3.46 20.98 6.59
CA ALA A 355 -3.46 21.26 8.03
C ALA A 355 -4.78 20.81 8.69
N LEU A 356 -5.92 21.02 8.02
CA LEU A 356 -7.22 20.54 8.48
C LEU A 356 -7.26 19.01 8.57
N LEU A 357 -6.74 18.30 7.55
CA LEU A 357 -6.61 16.84 7.63
C LEU A 357 -5.71 16.41 8.79
N ALA A 358 -4.52 17.00 8.93
CA ALA A 358 -3.60 16.67 10.00
C ALA A 358 -4.18 16.98 11.39
N LEU A 359 -4.95 18.06 11.56
CA LEU A 359 -5.68 18.38 12.79
C LEU A 359 -6.70 17.28 13.09
N CYS A 360 -7.48 16.86 12.10
CA CYS A 360 -8.49 15.82 12.26
C CYS A 360 -7.86 14.48 12.63
N TRP A 361 -6.74 14.11 12.00
CA TRP A 361 -5.99 12.91 12.34
C TRP A 361 -5.47 13.00 13.77
N TYR A 362 -4.79 14.09 14.12
CA TYR A 362 -4.24 14.29 15.46
C TYR A 362 -5.33 14.20 16.53
N TRP A 363 -6.48 14.85 16.29
CA TRP A 363 -7.63 14.76 17.17
C TRP A 363 -8.17 13.33 17.26
N ALA A 364 -8.45 12.68 16.12
CA ALA A 364 -9.08 11.36 16.09
C ALA A 364 -8.20 10.28 16.74
N THR A 365 -6.88 10.39 16.63
CA THR A 365 -5.90 9.40 17.10
C THR A 365 -5.22 9.75 18.42
N ASP A 366 -5.71 10.79 19.12
CA ASP A 366 -5.11 11.31 20.36
C ASP A 366 -3.64 11.75 20.19
N GLY A 367 -3.18 12.00 18.96
CA GLY A 367 -1.78 12.26 18.64
C GLY A 367 -0.84 11.06 18.84
N ILE A 368 -1.37 9.87 19.15
CA ILE A 368 -0.60 8.65 19.49
C ILE A 368 -1.03 7.43 18.66
N GLY A 369 -1.84 7.61 17.62
CA GLY A 369 -2.29 6.50 16.78
C GLY A 369 -3.40 5.64 17.41
N SER A 370 -4.22 6.20 18.31
CA SER A 370 -5.24 5.43 19.06
C SER A 370 -6.42 4.91 18.20
N LYS A 371 -6.57 5.42 16.97
CA LYS A 371 -7.60 5.01 16.01
C LYS A 371 -7.00 4.78 14.63
N ASP A 372 -7.59 3.82 13.94
CA ASP A 372 -7.34 3.54 12.53
C ASP A 372 -8.13 4.48 11.61
N MET A 373 -7.63 4.70 10.40
CA MET A 373 -8.29 5.47 9.36
C MET A 373 -8.95 4.52 8.35
N VAL A 374 -10.23 4.71 8.09
CA VAL A 374 -10.92 4.01 7.00
C VAL A 374 -11.23 4.99 5.87
N VAL A 375 -10.68 4.76 4.68
CA VAL A 375 -10.91 5.59 3.49
C VAL A 375 -11.97 4.93 2.62
N LEU A 376 -13.08 5.63 2.37
CA LEU A 376 -14.21 5.11 1.61
C LEU A 376 -14.51 6.02 0.40
N PRO A 377 -13.92 5.73 -0.77
CA PRO A 377 -14.33 6.36 -2.00
C PRO A 377 -15.70 5.85 -2.44
N TYR A 378 -16.59 6.77 -2.82
CA TYR A 378 -17.86 6.47 -3.49
C TYR A 378 -17.73 6.72 -4.98
N LYS A 379 -16.74 6.08 -5.59
CA LYS A 379 -16.46 6.09 -7.02
C LYS A 379 -15.56 4.90 -7.34
N ASP A 380 -15.97 4.08 -8.32
CA ASP A 380 -15.24 2.87 -8.68
C ASP A 380 -13.81 3.14 -9.16
N SER A 381 -13.61 4.20 -9.95
CA SER A 381 -12.26 4.56 -10.43
C SER A 381 -11.29 4.94 -9.31
N LEU A 382 -11.78 5.26 -8.11
CA LEU A 382 -10.92 5.57 -6.95
C LEU A 382 -10.71 4.36 -6.02
N LEU A 383 -11.07 3.15 -6.46
CA LEU A 383 -10.93 1.90 -5.70
C LEU A 383 -9.54 1.73 -5.08
N LEU A 384 -8.48 2.01 -5.85
CA LEU A 384 -7.10 1.81 -5.39
C LEU A 384 -6.56 2.97 -4.55
N PHE A 385 -7.34 4.02 -4.29
CA PHE A 385 -6.87 5.17 -3.53
C PHE A 385 -6.54 4.80 -2.07
N SER A 386 -7.36 3.95 -1.43
CA SER A 386 -7.06 3.46 -0.07
C SER A 386 -5.75 2.66 -0.03
N ARG A 387 -5.50 1.80 -1.05
CA ARG A 387 -4.28 1.00 -1.18
C ARG A 387 -3.04 1.88 -1.42
N TYR A 388 -3.17 2.94 -2.21
CA TYR A 388 -2.11 3.96 -2.35
C TYR A 388 -1.83 4.65 -1.01
N LEU A 389 -2.88 5.08 -0.30
CA LEU A 389 -2.75 5.73 1.01
C LEU A 389 -2.20 4.83 2.11
N GLN A 390 -2.42 3.51 2.03
CA GLN A 390 -1.79 2.56 2.95
C GLN A 390 -0.28 2.73 2.95
N GLN A 391 0.35 2.74 1.77
CA GLN A 391 1.79 2.96 1.72
C GLN A 391 2.15 4.40 2.13
N LEU A 392 1.48 5.40 1.56
CA LEU A 392 1.83 6.80 1.82
C LEU A 392 1.74 7.14 3.33
N VAL A 393 0.69 6.73 4.01
CA VAL A 393 0.44 7.05 5.42
C VAL A 393 1.19 6.08 6.34
N MET A 394 1.03 4.77 6.17
CA MET A 394 1.55 3.80 7.14
C MET A 394 3.06 3.70 7.08
N GLU A 395 3.67 3.70 5.90
CA GLU A 395 5.13 3.66 5.77
C GLU A 395 5.79 4.99 6.20
N SER A 396 5.08 6.12 6.05
CA SER A 396 5.58 7.41 6.52
C SER A 396 5.44 7.59 8.03
N LEU A 397 4.31 7.22 8.62
CA LEU A 397 3.98 7.55 10.00
C LEU A 397 4.25 6.42 10.99
N GLY A 398 4.32 5.17 10.52
CA GLY A 398 4.61 3.99 11.33
C GLY A 398 6.06 3.95 11.80
N LYS A 399 6.35 4.54 12.96
CA LYS A 399 7.72 4.77 13.44
C LYS A 399 7.91 4.41 14.91
N GLU A 400 8.95 3.63 15.19
CA GLU A 400 9.29 3.22 16.56
C GLU A 400 9.83 4.40 17.39
N PHE A 401 10.66 5.26 16.78
CA PHE A 401 11.32 6.37 17.45
C PHE A 401 10.93 7.73 16.85
N ASP A 402 10.91 8.75 17.70
CA ASP A 402 10.80 10.16 17.31
C ASP A 402 12.18 10.76 16.95
N LEU A 403 12.19 12.03 16.52
CA LEU A 403 13.42 12.73 16.12
C LEU A 403 14.37 13.02 17.29
N ASP A 404 13.88 12.95 18.53
CA ASP A 404 14.69 13.09 19.75
C ASP A 404 15.23 11.73 20.26
N GLY A 405 14.90 10.63 19.57
CA GLY A 405 15.33 9.27 19.91
C GLY A 405 14.46 8.58 20.98
N ASN A 406 13.33 9.17 21.36
CA ASN A 406 12.39 8.53 22.28
C ASN A 406 11.55 7.47 21.56
N ARG A 407 11.26 6.37 22.25
CA ARG A 407 10.37 5.33 21.71
C ARG A 407 8.92 5.78 21.80
N VAL A 408 8.26 5.95 20.66
CA VAL A 408 6.88 6.45 20.54
C VAL A 408 5.91 5.43 19.93
N ASN A 409 6.39 4.50 19.08
CA ASN A 409 5.54 3.54 18.34
C ASN A 409 4.34 4.21 17.64
N GLN A 410 4.60 5.30 16.92
CA GLN A 410 3.60 6.09 16.22
C GLN A 410 3.07 5.36 14.97
N GLY A 411 1.87 5.72 14.51
CA GLY A 411 1.31 5.27 13.24
C GLY A 411 -0.19 5.55 13.13
N ILE A 412 -0.72 5.45 11.91
CA ILE A 412 -2.16 5.41 11.65
C ILE A 412 -2.38 4.27 10.65
N SER A 413 -3.02 3.19 11.07
CA SER A 413 -3.36 2.11 10.13
C SER A 413 -4.41 2.61 9.15
N VAL A 414 -4.25 2.31 7.87
CA VAL A 414 -5.20 2.68 6.82
C VAL A 414 -5.88 1.43 6.28
N TYR A 415 -7.21 1.48 6.25
CA TYR A 415 -8.06 0.47 5.62
C TYR A 415 -8.99 1.16 4.63
N GLY A 416 -9.62 0.38 3.76
CA GLY A 416 -10.63 0.91 2.86
C GLY A 416 -10.72 0.12 1.57
N ASN A 417 -11.91 0.15 0.98
CA ASN A 417 -12.17 -0.41 -0.34
C ASN A 417 -13.05 0.58 -1.10
N LYS A 418 -14.38 0.41 -1.16
CA LYS A 418 -15.28 1.39 -1.80
C LYS A 418 -16.73 1.32 -1.30
N GLY A 419 -17.39 2.47 -1.34
CA GLY A 419 -18.84 2.59 -1.20
C GLY A 419 -19.55 2.46 -2.55
N SER A 420 -20.76 1.88 -2.60
CA SER A 420 -21.56 1.32 -1.50
C SER A 420 -21.23 -0.14 -1.17
N THR A 421 -20.32 -0.81 -1.89
CA THR A 421 -19.98 -2.23 -1.70
C THR A 421 -19.71 -2.59 -0.24
N ASP A 422 -18.92 -1.78 0.47
CA ASP A 422 -18.53 -2.09 1.84
C ASP A 422 -19.66 -1.95 2.87
N GLN A 423 -20.78 -1.32 2.51
CA GLN A 423 -22.00 -1.33 3.33
C GLN A 423 -22.48 -2.77 3.58
N HIS A 424 -22.16 -3.68 2.66
CA HIS A 424 -22.47 -5.10 2.74
C HIS A 424 -21.29 -5.96 3.22
N ALA A 425 -20.22 -5.34 3.72
CA ALA A 425 -19.05 -6.02 4.27
C ALA A 425 -18.80 -5.57 5.72
N TYR A 426 -17.93 -4.58 5.92
CA TYR A 426 -17.41 -4.23 7.24
C TYR A 426 -17.99 -2.93 7.83
N ILE A 427 -18.93 -2.25 7.15
CA ILE A 427 -19.59 -1.06 7.71
C ILE A 427 -20.38 -1.39 9.00
N GLN A 428 -20.82 -2.64 9.18
CA GLN A 428 -21.38 -3.12 10.45
C GLN A 428 -20.39 -2.94 11.62
N GLN A 429 -19.11 -3.32 11.42
CA GLN A 429 -18.04 -3.07 12.39
C GLN A 429 -17.84 -1.56 12.59
N LEU A 430 -17.87 -0.78 11.50
CA LEU A 430 -17.68 0.68 11.60
C LEU A 430 -18.82 1.38 12.36
N ARG A 431 -20.02 0.79 12.36
CA ARG A 431 -21.18 1.37 13.01
C ARG A 431 -21.30 0.93 14.47
N GLU A 432 -21.25 -0.37 14.73
CA GLU A 432 -21.63 -0.97 16.02
C GLU A 432 -20.47 -1.65 16.75
N GLY A 433 -19.34 -1.86 16.07
CA GLY A 433 -18.16 -2.49 16.64
C GLY A 433 -17.35 -1.58 17.56
N VAL A 434 -16.14 -2.04 17.90
CA VAL A 434 -15.17 -1.30 18.73
C VAL A 434 -14.94 0.09 18.15
N HIS A 435 -14.84 1.13 19.00
CA HIS A 435 -14.59 2.51 18.56
C HIS A 435 -13.11 2.82 18.35
N ASN A 436 -12.46 2.04 17.48
CA ASN A 436 -11.03 2.17 17.17
C ASN A 436 -10.77 2.74 15.77
N PHE A 437 -11.72 3.44 15.15
CA PHE A 437 -11.54 4.03 13.82
C PHE A 437 -12.23 5.39 13.67
N PHE A 438 -11.80 6.14 12.67
CA PHE A 438 -12.51 7.27 12.06
C PHE A 438 -12.55 7.09 10.54
N VAL A 439 -13.53 7.72 9.88
CA VAL A 439 -13.77 7.51 8.45
C VAL A 439 -13.42 8.75 7.63
N THR A 440 -12.76 8.57 6.49
CA THR A 440 -12.62 9.60 5.46
C THR A 440 -13.39 9.19 4.22
N PHE A 441 -14.48 9.89 3.92
CA PHE A 441 -15.24 9.71 2.69
C PHE A 441 -14.58 10.47 1.54
N ILE A 442 -14.48 9.84 0.37
CA ILE A 442 -14.16 10.54 -0.89
C ILE A 442 -15.42 10.61 -1.74
N GLU A 443 -15.96 11.81 -1.88
CA GLU A 443 -17.18 12.11 -2.64
C GLU A 443 -16.81 12.68 -4.02
N VAL A 444 -17.51 12.23 -5.06
CA VAL A 444 -17.37 12.76 -6.42
C VAL A 444 -18.74 13.30 -6.85
N LEU A 445 -18.81 14.60 -7.15
CA LEU A 445 -20.09 15.25 -7.45
C LEU A 445 -20.65 14.93 -8.84
N ARG A 446 -19.77 14.68 -9.81
CA ARG A 446 -20.17 14.31 -11.17
C ARG A 446 -20.16 12.78 -11.32
N ASP A 447 -21.34 12.23 -11.49
CA ASP A 447 -21.53 10.79 -11.69
C ASP A 447 -21.04 10.33 -13.06
N ARG A 448 -21.38 11.10 -14.10
CA ARG A 448 -21.12 10.81 -15.52
C ARG A 448 -20.78 12.07 -16.31
N PRO A 449 -20.17 11.92 -17.51
CA PRO A 449 -20.05 13.04 -18.45
C PRO A 449 -21.42 13.64 -18.78
N PRO A 450 -21.52 14.97 -18.98
CA PRO A 450 -22.78 15.62 -19.33
C PRO A 450 -23.51 14.93 -20.49
N GLY A 451 -24.84 14.81 -20.39
CA GLY A 451 -25.68 14.20 -21.43
C GLY A 451 -25.77 12.67 -21.39
N HIS A 452 -25.18 12.02 -20.38
CA HIS A 452 -25.24 10.57 -20.18
C HIS A 452 -26.10 10.17 -18.97
N ASP A 453 -26.98 11.08 -18.54
CA ASP A 453 -27.91 10.87 -17.45
C ASP A 453 -28.99 9.87 -17.88
N TRP A 454 -29.07 8.76 -17.15
CA TRP A 454 -30.09 7.74 -17.34
C TRP A 454 -30.90 7.63 -16.05
N GLU A 455 -32.18 7.94 -16.15
CA GLU A 455 -33.13 7.75 -15.06
C GLU A 455 -33.44 6.25 -14.91
N LEU A 456 -33.28 5.73 -13.70
CA LEU A 456 -33.74 4.39 -13.33
C LEU A 456 -35.24 4.42 -13.04
N GLU A 457 -35.69 5.51 -12.42
CA GLU A 457 -37.07 5.82 -12.06
C GLU A 457 -37.29 7.34 -12.22
N PRO A 458 -38.54 7.84 -12.33
CA PRO A 458 -38.80 9.26 -12.58
C PRO A 458 -38.04 10.19 -11.62
N GLY A 459 -37.09 10.96 -12.15
CA GLY A 459 -36.26 11.90 -11.39
C GLY A 459 -35.17 11.28 -10.52
N VAL A 460 -34.81 10.02 -10.71
CA VAL A 460 -33.75 9.32 -9.96
C VAL A 460 -32.80 8.58 -10.88
N THR A 461 -31.52 8.90 -10.78
CA THR A 461 -30.42 8.23 -11.49
C THR A 461 -29.69 7.24 -10.59
N CYS A 462 -28.81 6.43 -11.19
CA CYS A 462 -27.90 5.59 -10.42
C CYS A 462 -26.92 6.41 -9.55
N GLY A 463 -26.58 7.64 -10.01
CA GLY A 463 -25.77 8.59 -9.26
C GLY A 463 -26.46 9.08 -7.99
N ASP A 464 -27.76 9.39 -8.08
CA ASP A 464 -28.57 9.78 -6.92
C ASP A 464 -28.63 8.68 -5.85
N TYR A 465 -28.72 7.41 -6.26
CA TYR A 465 -28.60 6.29 -5.32
C TYR A 465 -27.22 6.25 -4.66
N LEU A 466 -26.13 6.40 -5.42
CA LEU A 466 -24.78 6.39 -4.87
C LEU A 466 -24.55 7.53 -3.87
N PHE A 467 -25.01 8.74 -4.21
CA PHE A 467 -25.02 9.90 -3.33
C PHE A 467 -25.85 9.63 -2.06
N GLY A 468 -27.07 9.10 -2.20
CA GLY A 468 -27.92 8.73 -1.07
C GLY A 468 -27.27 7.69 -0.15
N MET A 469 -26.59 6.71 -0.72
CA MET A 469 -25.85 5.67 0.00
C MET A 469 -24.65 6.25 0.77
N LEU A 470 -23.92 7.19 0.19
CA LEU A 470 -22.85 7.94 0.88
C LEU A 470 -23.41 8.69 2.07
N GLN A 471 -24.39 9.56 1.83
CA GLN A 471 -24.94 10.43 2.87
C GLN A 471 -25.66 9.64 3.96
N GLY A 472 -26.32 8.54 3.60
CA GLY A 472 -26.92 7.58 4.53
C GLY A 472 -25.89 6.94 5.45
N THR A 473 -24.79 6.42 4.89
CA THR A 473 -23.67 5.85 5.67
C THR A 473 -23.04 6.88 6.59
N ARG A 474 -22.70 8.05 6.05
CA ARG A 474 -22.11 9.17 6.80
C ARG A 474 -23.00 9.59 7.97
N SER A 475 -24.31 9.58 7.78
CA SER A 475 -25.29 9.93 8.83
C SER A 475 -25.48 8.82 9.86
N ALA A 476 -25.51 7.55 9.43
CA ALA A 476 -25.62 6.40 10.32
C ALA A 476 -24.40 6.27 11.26
N LEU A 477 -23.19 6.53 10.73
CA LEU A 477 -21.96 6.58 11.51
C LEU A 477 -21.99 7.73 12.52
N TYR A 478 -22.32 8.93 12.05
CA TYR A 478 -22.40 10.12 12.91
C TYR A 478 -23.46 9.99 14.03
N ALA A 479 -24.59 9.31 13.78
CA ALA A 479 -25.60 9.01 14.80
C ALA A 479 -25.07 8.09 15.91
N ASN A 480 -24.08 7.25 15.61
CA ASN A 480 -23.40 6.36 16.55
C ASN A 480 -22.08 6.94 17.08
N ASP A 481 -21.97 8.27 17.11
CA ASP A 481 -20.80 8.99 17.60
C ASP A 481 -19.48 8.66 16.87
N ARG A 482 -19.57 8.22 15.61
CA ARG A 482 -18.39 7.94 14.78
C ARG A 482 -17.97 9.21 14.03
N GLU A 483 -16.69 9.53 14.17
CA GLU A 483 -16.08 10.70 13.56
C GLU A 483 -15.81 10.46 12.07
N SER A 484 -16.04 11.50 11.25
CA SER A 484 -15.74 11.42 9.83
C SER A 484 -15.30 12.74 9.20
N ILE A 485 -14.46 12.60 8.18
CA ILE A 485 -14.02 13.66 7.26
C ILE A 485 -14.67 13.38 5.91
N THR A 486 -15.03 14.41 5.14
CA THR A 486 -15.45 14.25 3.74
C THR A 486 -14.58 15.11 2.84
N VAL A 487 -13.87 14.46 1.92
CA VAL A 487 -13.13 15.10 0.83
C VAL A 487 -13.97 14.98 -0.43
N THR A 488 -14.43 16.10 -0.96
CA THR A 488 -15.27 16.13 -2.16
C THR A 488 -14.48 16.68 -3.33
N VAL A 489 -14.55 16.00 -4.48
CA VAL A 489 -14.05 16.51 -5.75
C VAL A 489 -15.19 16.63 -6.76
N GLN A 490 -15.09 17.60 -7.66
CA GLN A 490 -16.11 17.81 -8.67
C GLN A 490 -16.23 16.61 -9.63
N GLU A 491 -15.10 16.08 -10.09
CA GLU A 491 -15.00 14.95 -11.03
C GLU A 491 -13.63 14.29 -10.85
N VAL A 492 -13.50 13.01 -11.22
CA VAL A 492 -12.20 12.32 -11.28
C VAL A 492 -11.53 12.68 -12.61
N THR A 493 -10.52 13.53 -12.55
CA THR A 493 -9.75 14.05 -13.69
C THR A 493 -8.27 14.01 -13.35
N PRO A 494 -7.36 14.08 -14.34
CA PRO A 494 -5.93 14.14 -14.06
C PRO A 494 -5.58 15.24 -13.04
N ARG A 495 -6.17 16.43 -13.20
CA ARG A 495 -6.02 17.55 -12.28
C ARG A 495 -6.49 17.24 -10.85
N SER A 496 -7.69 16.70 -10.67
CA SER A 496 -8.21 16.42 -9.33
C SER A 496 -7.49 15.26 -8.64
N VAL A 497 -7.08 14.22 -9.38
CA VAL A 497 -6.27 13.13 -8.83
C VAL A 497 -4.89 13.65 -8.39
N GLY A 498 -4.26 14.50 -9.21
CA GLY A 498 -3.01 15.16 -8.83
C GLY A 498 -3.13 15.99 -7.55
N ALA A 499 -4.23 16.73 -7.42
CA ALA A 499 -4.54 17.48 -6.20
C ALA A 499 -4.79 16.59 -4.97
N LEU A 500 -5.48 15.45 -5.13
CA LEU A 500 -5.71 14.48 -4.04
C LEU A 500 -4.40 13.88 -3.54
N ILE A 501 -3.51 13.46 -4.44
CA ILE A 501 -2.18 12.94 -4.07
C ILE A 501 -1.40 14.00 -3.29
N ALA A 502 -1.34 15.23 -3.82
CA ALA A 502 -0.64 16.34 -3.17
C ALA A 502 -1.19 16.69 -1.78
N LEU A 503 -2.52 16.67 -1.62
CA LEU A 503 -3.19 16.95 -0.36
C LEU A 503 -2.75 15.98 0.73
N TYR A 504 -2.75 14.67 0.44
CA TYR A 504 -2.40 13.65 1.42
C TYR A 504 -0.90 13.59 1.69
N GLU A 505 -0.04 13.78 0.68
CA GLU A 505 1.41 13.88 0.90
C GLU A 505 1.75 15.02 1.86
N ARG A 506 1.12 16.19 1.67
CA ARG A 506 1.30 17.33 2.57
C ARG A 506 0.75 17.06 3.97
N ALA A 507 -0.44 16.45 4.07
CA ALA A 507 -1.06 16.14 5.35
C ALA A 507 -0.18 15.18 6.18
N VAL A 508 0.45 14.20 5.53
CA VAL A 508 1.45 13.32 6.15
C VAL A 508 2.65 14.11 6.68
N GLY A 509 3.21 15.03 5.88
CA GLY A 509 4.33 15.87 6.31
C GLY A 509 3.99 16.74 7.52
N ILE A 510 2.83 17.39 7.50
CA ILE A 510 2.35 18.21 8.64
C ILE A 510 2.12 17.33 9.87
N TYR A 511 1.40 16.21 9.74
CA TYR A 511 1.12 15.32 10.86
C TYR A 511 2.40 14.78 11.49
N ALA A 512 3.37 14.35 10.67
CA ALA A 512 4.66 13.87 11.15
C ALA A 512 5.40 14.92 12.00
N SER A 513 5.35 16.20 11.59
CA SER A 513 5.89 17.30 12.38
C SER A 513 5.14 17.49 13.72
N LEU A 514 3.81 17.37 13.73
CA LEU A 514 3.01 17.48 14.95
C LEU A 514 3.32 16.38 15.99
N VAL A 515 3.75 15.21 15.53
CA VAL A 515 4.09 14.05 16.38
C VAL A 515 5.60 13.77 16.45
N ASN A 516 6.43 14.70 15.95
CA ASN A 516 7.89 14.68 16.04
C ASN A 516 8.60 13.47 15.40
N ILE A 517 8.13 12.94 14.27
CA ILE A 517 8.76 11.77 13.62
C ILE A 517 9.35 12.12 12.24
N ASN A 518 10.37 11.37 11.81
CA ASN A 518 10.84 11.43 10.43
C ASN A 518 9.88 10.68 9.49
N ALA A 519 9.11 11.39 8.67
CA ALA A 519 8.18 10.80 7.70
C ALA A 519 8.86 10.11 6.50
N TYR A 520 10.15 10.29 6.28
CA TYR A 520 10.79 10.12 4.98
C TYR A 520 11.83 8.99 4.91
N HIS A 521 12.14 8.33 6.03
CA HIS A 521 12.87 7.06 6.06
C HIS A 521 11.93 5.84 6.14
N GLN A 522 12.50 4.62 6.12
CA GLN A 522 11.76 3.35 6.24
C GLN A 522 12.60 2.23 6.93
N PRO A 523 13.09 2.42 8.16
CA PRO A 523 13.98 1.44 8.80
C PRO A 523 13.33 0.07 9.01
N GLY A 524 12.00 0.01 9.22
CA GLY A 524 11.29 -1.23 9.52
C GLY A 524 11.31 -2.29 8.42
N VAL A 525 11.42 -1.89 7.14
CA VAL A 525 11.41 -2.87 6.03
C VAL A 525 12.76 -3.58 5.85
N GLU A 526 13.85 -3.00 6.35
CA GLU A 526 15.19 -3.58 6.21
C GLU A 526 15.37 -4.82 7.08
N ALA A 527 14.71 -4.90 8.24
CA ALA A 527 14.72 -6.08 9.09
C ALA A 527 14.12 -7.30 8.39
N GLY A 528 12.98 -7.13 7.70
CA GLY A 528 12.34 -8.21 6.93
C GLY A 528 13.20 -8.70 5.78
N LYS A 529 13.84 -7.79 5.03
CA LYS A 529 14.76 -8.13 3.94
C LYS A 529 15.97 -8.92 4.44
N LYS A 530 16.54 -8.51 5.59
CA LYS A 530 17.67 -9.21 6.19
C LYS A 530 17.29 -10.64 6.62
N ALA A 531 16.17 -10.80 7.32
CA ALA A 531 15.68 -12.10 7.76
C ALA A 531 15.41 -13.04 6.57
N ALA A 532 14.78 -12.54 5.49
CA ALA A 532 14.58 -13.33 4.28
C ALA A 532 15.91 -13.76 3.63
N GLY A 533 16.92 -12.88 3.64
CA GLY A 533 18.27 -13.20 3.16
C GLY A 533 18.94 -14.32 3.96
N GLU A 534 18.76 -14.34 5.29
CA GLU A 534 19.27 -15.40 6.18
C GLU A 534 18.60 -16.74 5.88
N VAL A 535 17.29 -16.77 5.66
CA VAL A 535 16.55 -17.98 5.25
C VAL A 535 17.05 -18.52 3.91
N LEU A 536 17.24 -17.66 2.91
CA LEU A 536 17.78 -18.07 1.61
C LEU A 536 19.22 -18.61 1.71
N ALA A 537 20.05 -18.02 2.59
CA ALA A 537 21.40 -18.51 2.84
C ALA A 537 21.38 -19.89 3.52
N LEU A 538 20.48 -20.09 4.48
CA LEU A 538 20.27 -21.38 5.13
C LEU A 538 19.77 -22.44 4.13
N GLN A 539 18.81 -22.09 3.26
CA GLN A 539 18.32 -22.98 2.21
C GLN A 539 19.44 -23.45 1.27
N LYS A 540 20.36 -22.56 0.89
CA LYS A 540 21.54 -22.93 0.09
C LYS A 540 22.46 -23.92 0.82
N ARG A 541 22.64 -23.76 2.14
CA ARG A 541 23.42 -24.72 2.95
C ARG A 541 22.72 -26.08 3.03
N VAL A 542 21.40 -26.09 3.26
CA VAL A 542 20.59 -27.32 3.25
C VAL A 542 20.72 -28.05 1.93
N LEU A 543 20.60 -27.34 0.79
CA LEU A 543 20.81 -27.90 -0.54
C LEU A 543 22.20 -28.50 -0.72
N ALA A 544 23.26 -27.80 -0.26
CA ALA A 544 24.63 -28.30 -0.34
C ALA A 544 24.81 -29.59 0.47
N VAL A 545 24.30 -29.63 1.70
CA VAL A 545 24.34 -30.82 2.58
C VAL A 545 23.60 -32.00 1.95
N LEU A 546 22.39 -31.77 1.41
CA LEU A 546 21.62 -32.82 0.74
C LEU A 546 22.32 -33.31 -0.53
N ASN A 547 22.97 -32.40 -1.28
CA ASN A 547 23.73 -32.76 -2.46
C ASN A 547 24.97 -33.59 -2.13
N GLU A 548 25.71 -33.23 -1.09
CA GLU A 548 26.86 -34.02 -0.60
C GLU A 548 26.41 -35.43 -0.17
N ALA A 549 25.35 -35.54 0.62
CA ALA A 549 24.80 -36.83 1.06
C ALA A 549 24.28 -37.69 -0.11
N SER A 550 23.79 -37.06 -1.17
CA SER A 550 23.31 -37.76 -2.38
C SER A 550 24.46 -38.27 -3.27
N CYS A 551 25.70 -37.80 -3.06
CA CYS A 551 26.88 -38.27 -3.79
C CYS A 551 27.52 -39.52 -3.16
N GLU A 552 27.07 -39.96 -1.98
CA GLU A 552 27.54 -41.19 -1.33
C GLU A 552 26.98 -42.45 -2.01
N ASP A 553 27.66 -43.60 -1.87
CA ASP A 553 27.22 -44.89 -2.42
C ASP A 553 27.05 -45.95 -1.31
N PRO A 554 25.80 -46.31 -0.93
CA PRO A 554 24.54 -45.79 -1.46
C PRO A 554 24.23 -44.38 -0.92
N ALA A 555 23.39 -43.63 -1.64
CA ALA A 555 22.99 -42.28 -1.23
C ALA A 555 22.44 -42.26 0.20
N GLU A 556 22.86 -41.26 0.97
CA GLU A 556 22.51 -41.14 2.39
C GLU A 556 21.24 -40.28 2.57
N SER A 557 20.22 -40.83 3.23
CA SER A 557 19.05 -40.06 3.66
C SER A 557 19.32 -39.44 5.02
N LEU A 558 19.11 -38.13 5.16
CA LEU A 558 19.42 -37.42 6.41
C LEU A 558 18.15 -37.06 7.20
N THR A 559 18.22 -37.22 8.51
CA THR A 559 17.25 -36.65 9.44
C THR A 559 17.38 -35.12 9.54
N LEU A 560 16.34 -34.44 10.03
CA LEU A 560 16.42 -33.00 10.28
C LEU A 560 17.58 -32.60 11.19
N GLN A 561 17.88 -33.42 12.22
CA GLN A 561 18.98 -33.15 13.14
C GLN A 561 20.34 -33.25 12.44
N GLU A 562 20.55 -34.28 11.62
CA GLU A 562 21.80 -34.44 10.86
C GLU A 562 21.99 -33.29 9.85
N ILE A 563 20.92 -32.85 9.20
CA ILE A 563 20.96 -31.68 8.30
C ILE A 563 21.33 -30.42 9.09
N ALA A 564 20.70 -30.21 10.25
CA ALA A 564 20.97 -29.05 11.11
C ALA A 564 22.42 -29.03 11.62
N ASP A 565 22.93 -30.19 12.04
CA ASP A 565 24.31 -30.32 12.52
C ASP A 565 25.32 -30.08 11.39
N ARG A 566 25.09 -30.66 10.19
CA ARG A 566 25.94 -30.45 9.00
C ARG A 566 25.84 -29.03 8.43
N CYS A 567 24.70 -28.37 8.58
CA CYS A 567 24.54 -26.95 8.26
C CYS A 567 25.17 -26.01 9.30
N HIS A 568 25.66 -26.55 10.42
CA HIS A 568 26.11 -25.82 11.60
C HIS A 568 25.07 -24.85 12.16
N ALA A 569 23.80 -25.27 12.16
CA ALA A 569 22.64 -24.45 12.54
C ALA A 569 21.59 -25.25 13.34
N PRO A 570 21.96 -25.87 14.48
CA PRO A 570 21.04 -26.67 15.30
C PRO A 570 19.88 -25.85 15.88
N ASP A 571 20.12 -24.56 16.16
CA ASP A 571 19.10 -23.64 16.68
C ASP A 571 18.06 -23.25 15.61
N ASP A 572 18.36 -23.47 14.33
CA ASP A 572 17.47 -23.16 13.19
C ASP A 572 16.70 -24.39 12.69
N ILE A 573 16.61 -25.47 13.48
CA ILE A 573 16.00 -26.75 13.05
C ILE A 573 14.55 -26.59 12.56
N GLU A 574 13.76 -25.70 13.15
CA GLU A 574 12.41 -25.37 12.69
C GLU A 574 12.42 -24.76 11.28
N MET A 575 13.34 -23.83 11.02
CA MET A 575 13.49 -23.20 9.71
C MET A 575 14.01 -24.20 8.67
N ILE A 576 14.94 -25.07 9.04
CA ILE A 576 15.43 -26.16 8.18
C ILE A 576 14.27 -27.09 7.79
N TYR A 577 13.43 -27.47 8.75
CA TYR A 577 12.21 -28.22 8.47
C TYR A 577 11.30 -27.46 7.48
N LYS A 578 11.06 -26.16 7.68
CA LYS A 578 10.24 -25.36 6.76
C LYS A 578 10.83 -25.24 5.36
N ILE A 579 12.16 -25.14 5.25
CA ILE A 579 12.87 -25.17 3.97
C ILE A 579 12.69 -26.52 3.28
N ILE A 580 12.82 -27.63 4.01
CA ILE A 580 12.64 -28.98 3.47
C ILE A 580 11.19 -29.22 3.04
N GLU A 581 10.22 -28.84 3.87
CA GLU A 581 8.79 -28.92 3.54
C GLU A 581 8.50 -28.17 2.24
N HIS A 582 8.99 -26.92 2.12
CA HIS A 582 8.87 -26.13 0.91
C HIS A 582 9.58 -26.78 -0.29
N MET A 583 10.82 -27.24 -0.13
CA MET A 583 11.59 -27.86 -1.21
C MET A 583 10.96 -29.18 -1.68
N ALA A 584 10.47 -30.00 -0.78
CA ALA A 584 9.81 -31.27 -1.09
C ALA A 584 8.50 -31.06 -1.85
N ALA A 585 7.71 -30.07 -1.46
CA ALA A 585 6.49 -29.69 -2.19
C ALA A 585 6.76 -29.13 -3.61
N ASN A 586 8.02 -28.80 -3.92
CA ASN A 586 8.46 -28.28 -5.22
C ASN A 586 9.49 -29.20 -5.90
N ASP A 587 9.53 -30.49 -5.53
CA ASP A 587 10.41 -31.51 -6.12
C ASP A 587 11.92 -31.24 -6.02
N ARG A 588 12.33 -30.33 -5.13
CA ARG A 588 13.75 -29.99 -4.87
C ARG A 588 14.37 -30.78 -3.73
N ALA A 589 13.56 -31.55 -3.00
CA ALA A 589 13.94 -32.52 -1.99
C ALA A 589 13.00 -33.72 -2.07
N LEU A 590 13.47 -34.92 -1.73
CA LEU A 590 12.66 -36.13 -1.69
C LEU A 590 12.53 -36.64 -0.26
N ILE A 591 11.32 -36.94 0.19
CA ILE A 591 11.08 -37.52 1.52
C ILE A 591 11.33 -39.04 1.41
N ALA A 592 12.43 -39.49 2.01
CA ALA A 592 12.85 -40.90 2.03
C ALA A 592 12.00 -41.72 3.01
N GLU A 593 11.77 -41.17 4.19
CA GLU A 593 10.98 -41.77 5.26
C GLU A 593 10.16 -40.67 5.96
N GLY A 594 8.99 -41.04 6.48
CA GLY A 594 8.11 -40.15 7.21
C GLY A 594 7.22 -39.29 6.31
N ASP A 595 6.70 -38.21 6.89
CA ASP A 595 5.83 -37.22 6.24
C ASP A 595 6.06 -35.84 6.87
N CYS A 596 5.85 -34.77 6.09
CA CYS A 596 6.04 -33.39 6.58
C CYS A 596 5.08 -33.02 7.73
N GLY A 597 3.94 -33.70 7.88
CA GLY A 597 3.06 -33.58 9.03
C GLY A 597 3.59 -34.23 10.32
N SER A 598 4.68 -35.01 10.25
CA SER A 598 5.33 -35.67 11.40
C SER A 598 6.86 -35.47 11.38
N PRO A 599 7.36 -34.26 11.72
CA PRO A 599 8.76 -33.86 11.47
C PRO A 599 9.83 -34.78 12.08
N TYR A 600 9.54 -35.39 13.24
CA TYR A 600 10.48 -36.30 13.92
C TYR A 600 10.79 -37.59 13.15
N SER A 601 9.95 -37.95 12.18
CA SER A 601 10.13 -39.15 11.36
C SER A 601 10.79 -38.88 10.01
N LEU A 602 11.05 -37.61 9.69
CA LEU A 602 11.54 -37.21 8.37
C LEU A 602 12.98 -37.64 8.15
N LYS A 603 13.19 -38.38 7.06
CA LYS A 603 14.49 -38.47 6.39
C LYS A 603 14.38 -37.99 4.96
N VAL A 604 15.41 -37.30 4.48
CA VAL A 604 15.35 -36.50 3.25
C VAL A 604 16.55 -36.81 2.35
N PHE A 605 16.29 -36.89 1.05
CA PHE A 605 17.26 -36.89 -0.04
C PHE A 605 17.21 -35.58 -0.82
N LEU A 606 18.25 -35.29 -1.61
CA LEU A 606 18.11 -34.30 -2.67
C LEU A 606 17.13 -34.82 -3.73
N GLY A 607 16.21 -33.98 -4.20
CA GLY A 607 15.37 -34.30 -5.35
C GLY A 607 16.10 -34.08 -6.67
N GLU A 608 15.70 -34.78 -7.71
CA GLU A 608 16.10 -34.43 -9.07
C GLU A 608 15.55 -33.04 -9.36
N CYS A 609 16.40 -32.01 -9.22
CA CYS A 609 16.12 -30.76 -9.89
C CYS A 609 16.19 -31.09 -11.38
N ASN A 610 15.03 -31.32 -12.00
CA ASN A 610 14.91 -31.56 -13.43
C ASN A 610 15.10 -30.22 -14.16
N VAL A 611 16.28 -29.60 -13.98
CA VAL A 611 16.64 -28.32 -14.58
C VAL A 611 16.89 -28.51 -16.07
N ASP A 612 17.42 -29.67 -16.46
CA ASP A 612 17.83 -29.93 -17.85
C ASP A 612 16.65 -30.12 -18.82
N GLU A 613 15.45 -30.50 -18.38
CA GLU A 613 14.25 -30.54 -19.24
C GLU A 613 13.60 -29.16 -19.46
N LEU A 614 13.93 -28.16 -18.62
CA LEU A 614 13.44 -26.78 -18.75
C LEU A 614 14.37 -25.88 -19.59
N TYR A 615 15.56 -26.36 -19.97
CA TYR A 615 16.56 -25.61 -20.76
C TYR A 615 17.03 -26.36 -22.03
N ALA A 616 16.34 -27.43 -22.44
CA ALA A 616 16.60 -28.17 -23.69
C ALA A 616 15.83 -27.58 -24.89
#